data_AF-A0A813I2Y6-F1
#
_entry.id   AF-A0A813I2Y6-F1
#
_cell.length_a   1.000
_cell.length_b   1.000
_cell.length_c   1.000
_cell.angle_alpha   90.00
_cell.angle_beta   90.00
_cell.angle_gamma   90.00
#
_symmetry.space_group_name_H-M   'P 1'
#
loop_
_entity.id
_entity.type
_entity.pdbx_description
1 polymer ?
#
loop_
_entity_poly.entity_id
_entity_poly.type
_entity_poly.pdbx_seq_one_letter_code
_entity_poly.pdbx_strand_id
1 'polypeptide(L)'
;MIFSQSHGLYFHDRPHLRNRQILTLPIGLFRPGDVAEYDLLNRGLWHNVTVGQAADAVCKPTPQPHYFDFMSGLDNGTHRGSSVVEGTACEVWTALLPDGTRTEACIAEDGVPRELNSTANLLIGHITAAFKGKTSMRLKNVRVGALGDETFAQTTACASNYPTPPCSDPGSSQVTTLNLYRIRSAKEPDEIQNRNSGDALGDMAFLCGETAGQMYNGSVITHWRLTANTSWGQYAYCVYVDGENTCLGGTDRLVGRESGFGLGSGPLQGQCSENADCGSWFSLPAAGQCRPGETVGTSGCTWGGAVALRSIAASCLFEQRLLAASCEREFGKAPFARSAAILEAALASSDPDKGGCPDAFTTLEQTGQLLVV
;
A
#
# COMPACT_ATOMS: atom_id res chain seq x y z
N MET A 1 4.31 7.73 4.43
CA MET A 1 4.93 7.04 5.58
C MET A 1 6.33 7.58 5.80
N ILE A 2 6.71 7.89 7.04
CA ILE A 2 8.12 8.17 7.36
C ILE A 2 8.78 6.82 7.62
N PHE A 3 9.27 6.19 6.55
CA PHE A 3 10.15 5.04 6.72
C PHE A 3 11.46 5.53 7.33
N SER A 4 11.86 4.89 8.43
CA SER A 4 13.20 5.02 8.97
C SER A 4 14.21 4.31 8.06
N GLN A 5 15.50 4.42 8.39
CA GLN A 5 16.55 3.68 7.69
C GLN A 5 16.26 2.17 7.76
N SER A 6 16.15 1.53 6.60
CA SER A 6 16.07 0.08 6.50
C SER A 6 17.44 -0.51 6.18
N HIS A 7 17.61 -1.79 6.51
CA HIS A 7 18.80 -2.56 6.19
C HIS A 7 18.38 -3.85 5.48
N GLY A 8 19.26 -4.38 4.64
CA GLY A 8 18.92 -5.55 3.86
C GLY A 8 19.99 -6.00 2.89
N LEU A 9 19.63 -7.00 2.10
CA LEU A 9 20.43 -7.54 1.00
C LEU A 9 19.83 -7.06 -0.33
N TYR A 10 20.71 -6.75 -1.28
CA TYR A 10 20.35 -6.38 -2.64
C TYR A 10 21.13 -7.22 -3.63
N PHE A 11 20.42 -7.89 -4.53
CA PHE A 11 20.97 -8.72 -5.59
C PHE A 11 20.53 -8.16 -6.94
N HIS A 12 21.44 -8.06 -7.90
CA HIS A 12 21.19 -7.50 -9.22
C HIS A 12 21.88 -8.35 -10.28
N ASP A 13 21.11 -8.85 -11.25
CA ASP A 13 21.57 -9.66 -12.37
C ASP A 13 20.93 -9.13 -13.65
N ARG A 14 21.57 -8.09 -14.19
CA ARG A 14 21.13 -7.39 -15.39
C ARG A 14 21.05 -8.29 -16.63
N PRO A 15 22.01 -9.17 -16.94
CA PRO A 15 21.91 -10.06 -18.10
C PRO A 15 20.63 -10.92 -18.12
N HIS A 16 20.12 -11.30 -16.96
CA HIS A 16 18.88 -12.09 -16.82
C HIS A 16 17.65 -11.26 -16.44
N LEU A 17 17.76 -9.92 -16.43
CA LEU A 17 16.67 -8.99 -16.09
C LEU A 17 15.96 -9.39 -14.78
N ARG A 18 16.76 -9.55 -13.72
CA ARG A 18 16.26 -9.88 -12.38
C ARG A 18 17.03 -9.15 -11.29
N ASN A 19 16.30 -8.79 -10.24
CA ASN A 19 16.86 -8.23 -9.03
C ASN A 19 16.04 -8.70 -7.82
N ARG A 20 16.66 -8.76 -6.65
CA ARG A 20 16.01 -9.15 -5.40
C ARG A 20 16.42 -8.22 -4.27
N GLN A 21 15.47 -7.81 -3.45
CA GLN A 21 15.73 -7.05 -2.23
C GLN A 21 15.14 -7.80 -1.06
N ILE A 22 15.94 -8.03 -0.02
CA ILE A 22 15.47 -8.61 1.24
C ILE A 22 15.68 -7.54 2.29
N LEU A 23 14.61 -6.96 2.80
CA LEU A 23 14.63 -5.73 3.60
C LEU A 23 13.91 -5.95 4.93
N THR A 24 14.52 -5.46 6.00
CA THR A 24 13.86 -5.27 7.29
C THR A 24 13.57 -3.78 7.45
N LEU A 25 12.29 -3.42 7.44
CA LEU A 25 11.81 -2.04 7.54
C LEU A 25 11.25 -1.79 8.95
N PRO A 26 11.81 -0.88 9.75
CA PRO A 26 11.21 -0.51 11.02
C PRO A 26 9.95 0.32 10.76
N ILE A 27 8.80 -0.16 11.24
CA ILE A 27 7.51 0.49 11.12
C ILE A 27 6.96 0.77 12.52
N GLY A 28 7.41 1.86 13.13
CA GLY A 28 6.97 2.28 14.47
C GLY A 28 5.55 2.83 14.55
N LEU A 29 4.67 2.51 13.59
CA LEU A 29 3.33 3.07 13.48
C LEU A 29 2.44 2.63 14.63
N PHE A 30 2.36 1.32 14.88
CA PHE A 30 1.49 0.74 15.91
C PHE A 30 2.22 0.57 17.24
N ARG A 31 3.45 0.05 17.22
CA ARG A 31 4.24 -0.16 18.44
C ARG A 31 5.69 0.21 18.20
N PRO A 32 6.42 0.71 19.21
CA PRO A 32 7.83 0.99 19.06
C PRO A 32 8.60 -0.29 18.80
N GLY A 33 9.45 -0.28 17.77
CA GLY A 33 10.28 -1.43 17.41
C GLY A 33 9.60 -2.48 16.54
N ASP A 34 8.32 -2.30 16.16
CA ASP A 34 7.71 -3.13 15.13
C ASP A 34 8.55 -3.03 13.83
N VAL A 35 8.72 -4.17 13.18
CA VAL A 35 9.42 -4.30 11.90
C VAL A 35 8.53 -5.04 10.92
N ALA A 36 8.67 -4.70 9.64
CA ALA A 36 8.10 -5.45 8.54
C ALA A 36 9.22 -5.98 7.66
N GLU A 37 9.09 -7.25 7.31
CA GLU A 37 10.09 -7.99 6.54
C GLU A 37 9.57 -8.13 5.12
N TYR A 38 10.38 -7.74 4.15
CA TYR A 38 10.03 -7.74 2.74
C TYR A 38 11.04 -8.52 1.93
N ASP A 39 10.55 -9.34 1.02
CA ASP A 39 11.32 -9.98 -0.05
C ASP A 39 10.73 -9.57 -1.40
N LEU A 40 11.42 -8.67 -2.08
CA LEU A 40 11.02 -8.07 -3.34
C LEU A 40 11.80 -8.74 -4.46
N LEU A 41 11.16 -9.63 -5.22
CA LEU A 41 11.77 -10.32 -6.35
C LEU A 41 11.20 -9.78 -7.67
N ASN A 42 12.04 -9.09 -8.44
CA ASN A 42 11.77 -8.72 -9.82
C ASN A 42 12.39 -9.76 -10.76
N ARG A 43 11.59 -10.35 -11.64
CA ARG A 43 12.06 -11.29 -12.67
C ARG A 43 11.24 -11.15 -13.94
N GLY A 44 11.83 -10.55 -14.97
CA GLY A 44 11.11 -10.26 -16.22
C GLY A 44 9.94 -9.30 -15.98
N LEU A 45 8.72 -9.75 -16.30
CA LEU A 45 7.47 -8.97 -16.16
C LEU A 45 6.71 -9.23 -14.86
N TRP A 46 7.36 -9.86 -13.87
CA TRP A 46 6.75 -10.18 -12.58
C TRP A 46 7.51 -9.51 -11.45
N HIS A 47 6.75 -8.90 -10.54
CA HIS A 47 7.23 -8.37 -9.28
C HIS A 47 6.53 -9.08 -8.13
N ASN A 48 7.25 -9.97 -7.46
CA ASN A 48 6.76 -10.72 -6.33
C ASN A 48 7.16 -10.02 -5.03
N VAL A 49 6.17 -9.63 -4.25
CA VAL A 49 6.38 -9.06 -2.91
C VAL A 49 6.01 -10.13 -1.89
N THR A 50 6.97 -10.66 -1.14
CA THR A 50 6.68 -11.44 0.05
C THR A 50 6.77 -10.54 1.26
N VAL A 51 5.74 -10.53 2.11
CA VAL A 51 5.73 -9.76 3.36
C VAL A 51 5.62 -10.71 4.55
N GLY A 52 6.43 -10.50 5.58
CA GLY A 52 6.52 -11.37 6.76
C GLY A 52 7.63 -12.43 6.65
N GLN A 53 7.67 -13.34 7.62
CA GLN A 53 8.70 -14.38 7.72
C GLN A 53 8.09 -15.79 7.82
N ALA A 54 8.87 -16.78 7.36
CA ALA A 54 8.57 -18.20 7.52
C ALA A 54 7.14 -18.59 7.10
N ALA A 55 6.39 -19.24 8.00
CA ALA A 55 5.04 -19.75 7.71
C ALA A 55 3.97 -18.65 7.62
N ASP A 56 4.23 -17.46 8.18
CA ASP A 56 3.33 -16.31 8.18
C ASP A 56 3.57 -15.36 7.00
N ALA A 57 4.57 -15.67 6.17
CA ALA A 57 4.88 -14.89 5.00
C ALA A 57 3.76 -15.00 3.94
N VAL A 58 3.30 -13.86 3.43
CA VAL A 58 2.26 -13.77 2.40
C VAL A 58 2.87 -13.22 1.12
N CYS A 59 2.62 -13.89 -0.01
CA CYS A 59 3.08 -13.44 -1.31
C CYS A 59 2.02 -12.62 -2.02
N LYS A 60 2.41 -11.45 -2.54
CA LYS A 60 1.57 -10.53 -3.31
C LYS A 60 2.23 -10.30 -4.66
N PRO A 61 2.04 -11.22 -5.63
CA PRO A 61 2.60 -11.06 -6.96
C PRO A 61 1.85 -9.98 -7.72
N THR A 62 2.59 -9.13 -8.40
CA THR A 62 2.07 -8.08 -9.27
C THR A 62 2.70 -8.25 -10.65
N PRO A 63 1.90 -8.32 -11.72
CA PRO A 63 2.45 -8.17 -13.06
C PRO A 63 3.04 -6.77 -13.18
N GLN A 64 4.07 -6.64 -14.01
CA GLN A 64 4.68 -5.37 -14.38
C GLN A 64 4.65 -5.27 -15.90
N PRO A 65 4.37 -4.08 -16.47
CA PRO A 65 4.35 -3.90 -17.92
C PRO A 65 5.78 -4.02 -18.49
N HIS A 66 6.78 -3.73 -17.65
CA HIS A 66 8.19 -3.69 -18.01
C HIS A 66 9.04 -4.23 -16.86
N TYR A 67 10.24 -4.73 -17.18
CA TYR A 67 11.24 -5.02 -16.15
C TYR A 67 11.63 -3.72 -15.44
N PHE A 68 11.46 -3.72 -14.12
CA PHE A 68 11.83 -2.58 -13.29
C PHE A 68 13.24 -2.79 -12.71
N ASP A 69 14.14 -1.88 -13.06
CA ASP A 69 15.50 -1.83 -12.57
C ASP A 69 15.84 -0.39 -12.15
N PHE A 70 16.08 -0.21 -10.85
CA PHE A 70 16.48 1.06 -10.26
C PHE A 70 17.72 1.68 -10.92
N MET A 71 18.58 0.86 -11.55
CA MET A 71 19.79 1.33 -12.23
C MET A 71 19.58 1.61 -13.72
N SER A 72 18.49 1.14 -14.34
CA SER A 72 18.30 1.24 -15.81
C SER A 72 18.27 2.69 -16.32
N GLY A 73 17.78 3.64 -15.52
CA GLY A 73 17.78 5.05 -15.89
C GLY A 73 19.19 5.64 -16.07
N LEU A 74 20.19 5.07 -15.39
CA LEU A 74 21.56 5.59 -15.39
C LEU A 74 22.31 5.30 -16.69
N ASP A 75 21.80 4.39 -17.55
CA ASP A 75 22.36 4.16 -18.88
C ASP A 75 22.34 5.44 -19.74
N ASN A 76 21.41 6.36 -19.45
CA ASN A 76 21.29 7.68 -20.06
C ASN A 76 21.72 8.81 -19.11
N GLY A 77 22.47 8.47 -18.06
CA GLY A 77 22.91 9.42 -17.04
C GLY A 77 23.88 10.47 -17.58
N THR A 78 23.75 11.70 -17.07
CA THR A 78 24.74 12.77 -17.28
C THR A 78 25.68 12.81 -16.07
N HIS A 79 26.98 12.84 -16.32
CA HIS A 79 27.99 13.08 -15.29
C HIS A 79 27.80 14.47 -14.65
N ARG A 80 27.83 14.53 -13.32
CA ARG A 80 27.60 15.77 -12.53
C ARG A 80 28.79 16.21 -11.70
N GLY A 81 29.85 15.41 -11.62
CA GLY A 81 31.02 15.67 -10.80
C GLY A 81 31.39 14.45 -9.97
N SER A 82 32.18 14.68 -8.92
CA SER A 82 32.68 13.64 -8.03
C SER A 82 32.14 13.81 -6.61
N SER A 83 32.17 12.73 -5.83
CA SER A 83 31.79 12.69 -4.41
C SER A 83 32.60 11.61 -3.67
N VAL A 84 32.39 11.50 -2.36
CA VAL A 84 33.00 10.48 -1.51
C VAL A 84 31.91 9.85 -0.65
N VAL A 85 31.73 8.54 -0.79
CA VAL A 85 30.77 7.75 0.00
C VAL A 85 31.55 6.76 0.86
N GLU A 86 31.45 6.93 2.18
CA GLU A 86 32.14 6.09 3.17
C GLU A 86 33.66 5.93 2.91
N GLY A 87 34.30 7.04 2.53
CA GLY A 87 35.74 7.08 2.24
C GLY A 87 36.13 6.56 0.84
N THR A 88 35.17 6.08 0.04
CA THR A 88 35.41 5.70 -1.36
C THR A 88 35.08 6.85 -2.29
N ALA A 89 36.05 7.29 -3.09
CA ALA A 89 35.82 8.27 -4.15
C ALA A 89 34.93 7.66 -5.26
N CYS A 90 33.99 8.44 -5.77
CA CYS A 90 33.09 8.02 -6.84
C CYS A 90 32.64 9.19 -7.71
N GLU A 91 32.24 8.89 -8.94
CA GLU A 91 31.68 9.84 -9.90
C GLU A 91 30.15 9.83 -9.80
N VAL A 92 29.56 11.02 -9.75
CA VAL A 92 28.11 11.21 -9.62
C VAL A 92 27.49 11.29 -11.00
N TRP A 93 26.53 10.41 -11.25
CA TRP A 93 25.73 10.35 -12.46
C TRP A 93 24.27 10.66 -12.13
N THR A 94 23.58 11.40 -12.99
CA THR A 94 22.17 11.74 -12.80
C THR A 94 21.39 11.54 -14.08
N ALA A 95 20.25 10.88 -13.99
CA ALA A 95 19.27 10.75 -15.05
C ALA A 95 17.94 11.37 -14.63
N LEU A 96 17.23 11.97 -15.59
CA LEU A 96 15.84 12.42 -15.44
C LEU A 96 15.00 11.59 -16.41
N LEU A 97 14.09 10.79 -15.87
CA LEU A 97 13.21 9.92 -16.64
C LEU A 97 12.00 10.71 -17.19
N PRO A 98 11.32 10.21 -18.24
CA PRO A 98 10.19 10.91 -18.86
C PRO A 98 9.02 11.21 -17.92
N ASP A 99 8.84 10.41 -16.87
CA ASP A 99 7.84 10.59 -15.81
C ASP A 99 8.22 11.66 -14.77
N GLY A 100 9.38 12.30 -14.94
CA GLY A 100 9.95 13.29 -14.01
C GLY A 100 10.75 12.68 -12.85
N THR A 101 10.86 11.35 -12.77
CA THR A 101 11.68 10.68 -11.76
C THR A 101 13.15 11.01 -11.99
N ARG A 102 13.82 11.52 -10.96
CA ARG A 102 15.26 11.76 -10.98
C ARG A 102 15.98 10.62 -10.28
N THR A 103 16.86 9.93 -11.00
CA THR A 103 17.76 8.91 -10.44
C THR A 103 19.18 9.44 -10.43
N GLU A 104 19.92 9.18 -9.36
CA GLU A 104 21.29 9.59 -9.18
C GLU A 104 22.09 8.44 -8.56
N ALA A 105 23.33 8.27 -8.99
CA ALA A 105 24.23 7.26 -8.44
C ALA A 105 25.63 7.81 -8.28
N CYS A 106 26.30 7.42 -7.19
CA CYS A 106 27.74 7.60 -7.03
C CYS A 106 28.45 6.29 -7.38
N ILE A 107 29.13 6.26 -8.52
CA ILE A 107 29.76 5.06 -9.10
C ILE A 107 31.27 5.13 -8.86
N ALA A 108 31.82 4.16 -8.14
CA ALA A 108 33.26 4.11 -7.88
C ALA A 108 34.06 3.69 -9.14
N GLU A 109 35.39 3.78 -9.07
CA GLU A 109 36.28 3.43 -10.19
C GLU A 109 36.11 1.98 -10.68
N ASP A 110 35.70 1.07 -9.79
CA ASP A 110 35.39 -0.33 -10.11
C ASP A 110 34.05 -0.52 -10.85
N GLY A 111 33.35 0.57 -11.18
CA GLY A 111 32.05 0.56 -11.85
C GLY A 111 30.88 0.21 -10.94
N VAL A 112 31.11 0.02 -9.63
CA VAL A 112 30.08 -0.43 -8.70
C VAL A 112 29.49 0.78 -7.95
N PRO A 113 28.15 0.92 -7.89
CA PRO A 113 27.52 2.01 -7.15
C PRO A 113 27.80 1.92 -5.64
N ARG A 114 27.99 3.08 -4.99
CA ARG A 114 28.14 3.21 -3.53
C ARG A 114 26.92 3.86 -2.89
N GLU A 115 26.27 4.75 -3.60
CA GLU A 115 25.00 5.36 -3.23
C GLU A 115 24.10 5.43 -4.45
N LEU A 116 22.81 5.14 -4.27
CA LEU A 116 21.74 5.34 -5.24
C LEU A 116 20.69 6.23 -4.60
N ASN A 117 20.34 7.32 -5.27
CA ASN A 117 19.31 8.24 -4.85
C ASN A 117 18.23 8.28 -5.92
N SER A 118 16.97 8.22 -5.51
CA SER A 118 15.84 8.42 -6.42
C SER A 118 14.89 9.42 -5.80
N THR A 119 14.60 10.49 -6.54
CA THR A 119 13.48 11.37 -6.27
C THR A 119 12.41 11.01 -7.29
N ALA A 120 11.59 10.04 -6.92
CA ALA A 120 10.49 9.57 -7.75
C ALA A 120 9.17 10.04 -7.15
N ASN A 121 8.13 10.04 -7.98
CA ASN A 121 6.83 9.60 -7.49
C ASN A 121 7.00 8.09 -7.26
N LEU A 122 7.24 7.64 -6.02
CA LEU A 122 7.60 6.25 -5.76
C LEU A 122 6.47 5.31 -6.24
N LEU A 123 6.72 4.59 -7.34
CA LEU A 123 5.87 3.49 -7.81
C LEU A 123 6.21 2.24 -6.97
N ILE A 124 5.36 1.91 -6.00
CA ILE A 124 5.36 0.54 -5.43
C ILE A 124 4.45 -0.29 -6.34
N GLY A 125 5.03 -0.85 -7.41
CA GLY A 125 4.30 -1.52 -8.48
C GLY A 125 3.45 -0.54 -9.31
N HIS A 126 2.24 -0.94 -9.70
CA HIS A 126 1.29 -0.08 -10.43
C HIS A 126 0.70 1.05 -9.58
N ILE A 127 0.94 1.08 -8.27
CA ILE A 127 0.35 2.07 -7.37
C ILE A 127 1.10 3.39 -7.56
N THR A 128 0.66 4.19 -8.54
CA THR A 128 1.04 5.60 -8.73
C THR A 128 0.41 6.47 -7.64
N ALA A 129 0.64 6.15 -6.37
CA ALA A 129 0.54 7.19 -5.37
C ALA A 129 1.72 8.12 -5.65
N ALA A 130 1.43 9.39 -5.94
CA ALA A 130 2.45 10.42 -6.17
C ALA A 130 3.19 10.74 -4.86
N PHE A 131 3.88 9.74 -4.30
CA PHE A 131 4.76 9.89 -3.18
C PHE A 131 5.95 10.69 -3.67
N LYS A 132 5.91 12.01 -3.50
CA LYS A 132 7.10 12.86 -3.63
C LYS A 132 8.04 12.51 -2.49
N GLY A 133 8.82 11.46 -2.69
CA GLY A 133 9.77 10.93 -1.74
C GLY A 133 11.18 10.98 -2.32
N LYS A 134 12.16 11.15 -1.44
CA LYS A 134 13.55 10.84 -1.77
C LYS A 134 13.87 9.49 -1.14
N THR A 135 14.15 8.49 -1.96
CA THR A 135 14.74 7.24 -1.52
C THR A 135 16.25 7.34 -1.69
N SER A 136 16.99 6.92 -0.66
CA SER A 136 18.45 6.85 -0.69
C SER A 136 18.87 5.46 -0.24
N MET A 137 19.68 4.79 -1.04
CA MET A 137 20.24 3.47 -0.77
C MET A 137 21.76 3.59 -0.74
N ARG A 138 22.39 3.12 0.33
CA ARG A 138 23.85 3.01 0.43
C ARG A 138 24.24 1.55 0.33
N LEU A 139 25.12 1.25 -0.61
CA LEU A 139 25.59 -0.10 -0.87
C LEU A 139 26.95 -0.31 -0.18
N LYS A 140 27.00 -1.32 0.69
CA LYS A 140 28.20 -1.71 1.43
C LYS A 140 28.54 -3.16 1.14
N ASN A 141 29.81 -3.52 1.34
CA ASN A 141 30.29 -4.89 1.19
C ASN A 141 29.93 -5.51 -0.17
N VAL A 142 29.97 -4.70 -1.23
CA VAL A 142 29.52 -5.15 -2.56
C VAL A 142 30.47 -6.19 -3.12
N ARG A 143 29.91 -7.27 -3.66
CA ARG A 143 30.66 -8.34 -4.34
C ARG A 143 30.19 -8.39 -5.79
N VAL A 144 31.14 -8.31 -6.71
CA VAL A 144 30.89 -8.47 -8.15
C VAL A 144 31.18 -9.91 -8.54
N GLY A 145 30.24 -10.55 -9.21
CA GLY A 145 30.39 -11.94 -9.66
C GLY A 145 29.09 -12.51 -10.23
N ALA A 146 29.17 -13.73 -10.75
CA ALA A 146 27.99 -14.46 -11.16
C ALA A 146 27.12 -14.81 -9.95
N LEU A 147 25.81 -14.62 -10.09
CA LEU A 147 24.80 -15.03 -9.11
C LEU A 147 24.12 -16.29 -9.62
N GLY A 148 23.95 -17.28 -8.74
CA GLY A 148 23.24 -18.52 -9.07
C GLY A 148 21.73 -18.32 -9.08
N ASP A 149 21.02 -19.21 -9.77
CA ASP A 149 19.57 -19.16 -9.92
C ASP A 149 18.83 -19.27 -8.58
N GLU A 150 19.42 -19.94 -7.60
CA GLU A 150 18.89 -20.05 -6.23
C GLU A 150 18.74 -18.69 -5.54
N THR A 151 19.58 -17.70 -5.88
CA THR A 151 19.48 -16.33 -5.35
C THR A 151 18.16 -15.68 -5.75
N PHE A 152 17.62 -16.06 -6.91
CA PHE A 152 16.39 -15.53 -7.48
C PHE A 152 15.24 -16.54 -7.48
N ALA A 153 15.38 -17.64 -6.72
CA ALA A 153 14.27 -18.54 -6.45
C ALA A 153 13.19 -17.81 -5.65
N GLN A 154 11.94 -18.06 -6.01
CA GLN A 154 10.79 -17.55 -5.27
C GLN A 154 10.81 -18.06 -3.82
N THR A 155 10.30 -17.25 -2.89
CA THR A 155 10.05 -17.69 -1.51
C THR A 155 9.01 -18.81 -1.49
N THR A 156 8.97 -19.63 -0.44
CA THR A 156 7.92 -20.65 -0.24
C THR A 156 6.52 -20.02 -0.30
N ALA A 157 6.36 -18.82 0.26
CA ALA A 157 5.11 -18.07 0.21
C ALA A 157 4.62 -17.86 -1.22
N CYS A 158 5.51 -17.49 -2.15
CA CYS A 158 5.15 -17.28 -3.55
C CYS A 158 5.12 -18.57 -4.38
N ALA A 159 6.03 -19.50 -4.12
CA ALA A 159 6.22 -20.68 -4.95
C ALA A 159 5.14 -21.75 -4.71
N SER A 160 4.69 -21.91 -3.46
CA SER A 160 3.78 -23.00 -3.07
C SER A 160 2.57 -22.56 -2.28
N ASN A 161 2.58 -21.39 -1.64
CA ASN A 161 1.49 -20.98 -0.75
C ASN A 161 0.63 -19.86 -1.34
N TYR A 162 0.91 -19.40 -2.57
CA TYR A 162 0.15 -18.35 -3.23
C TYR A 162 -0.98 -18.93 -4.12
N PRO A 163 -2.21 -18.39 -4.03
CA PRO A 163 -2.67 -17.47 -2.99
C PRO A 163 -2.86 -18.19 -1.64
N THR A 164 -2.69 -17.45 -0.53
CA THR A 164 -2.92 -17.99 0.81
C THR A 164 -4.33 -18.59 0.90
N PRO A 165 -4.49 -19.80 1.46
CA PRO A 165 -5.80 -20.41 1.63
C PRO A 165 -6.78 -19.50 2.38
N PRO A 166 -8.08 -19.55 2.06
CA PRO A 166 -9.09 -18.82 2.81
C PRO A 166 -9.17 -19.28 4.27
N CYS A 167 -9.68 -18.43 5.16
CA CYS A 167 -9.87 -18.79 6.55
C CYS A 167 -10.79 -20.02 6.68
N SER A 168 -10.26 -21.09 7.27
CA SER A 168 -10.78 -22.45 7.16
C SER A 168 -11.85 -22.80 8.18
N ASP A 169 -12.66 -21.84 8.65
CA ASP A 169 -13.67 -22.19 9.66
C ASP A 169 -14.72 -23.14 9.03
N PRO A 170 -14.81 -24.43 9.44
CA PRO A 170 -15.56 -25.46 8.71
C PRO A 170 -17.10 -25.32 8.78
N GLY A 171 -17.59 -24.17 9.24
CA GLY A 171 -19.01 -23.78 9.25
C GLY A 171 -19.27 -22.32 8.88
N SER A 172 -18.25 -21.56 8.42
CA SER A 172 -18.26 -20.09 8.32
C SER A 172 -18.46 -19.50 6.92
N SER A 173 -19.47 -19.99 6.20
CA SER A 173 -20.23 -19.07 5.32
C SER A 173 -21.03 -18.06 6.14
N GLN A 174 -20.43 -17.56 7.24
CA GLN A 174 -20.99 -16.51 8.05
C GLN A 174 -20.89 -15.23 7.24
N VAL A 175 -22.02 -14.56 7.20
CA VAL A 175 -22.17 -13.31 6.49
C VAL A 175 -22.16 -12.23 7.56
N THR A 176 -21.27 -11.25 7.41
CA THR A 176 -21.15 -10.12 8.32
C THR A 176 -21.41 -8.81 7.59
N THR A 177 -21.82 -7.78 8.34
CA THR A 177 -21.90 -6.41 7.83
C THR A 177 -20.61 -5.68 8.17
N LEU A 178 -19.96 -5.12 7.16
CA LEU A 178 -18.76 -4.31 7.32
C LEU A 178 -19.11 -2.81 7.25
N ASN A 179 -18.49 -2.03 8.13
CA ASN A 179 -18.40 -0.58 8.01
C ASN A 179 -16.99 -0.25 7.57
N LEU A 180 -16.88 0.29 6.36
CA LEU A 180 -15.61 0.51 5.69
C LEU A 180 -15.42 1.99 5.42
N TYR A 181 -14.19 2.44 5.57
CA TYR A 181 -13.76 3.81 5.38
C TYR A 181 -12.74 3.82 4.26
N ARG A 182 -12.90 4.80 3.37
CA ARG A 182 -12.05 4.90 2.20
C ARG A 182 -11.84 6.35 1.86
N ILE A 183 -10.57 6.75 1.84
CA ILE A 183 -10.15 8.00 1.22
C ILE A 183 -9.96 7.83 -0.29
N ARG A 184 -10.41 8.82 -1.06
CA ARG A 184 -10.25 8.87 -2.53
C ARG A 184 -9.99 10.29 -3.01
N SER A 185 -9.22 10.41 -4.09
CA SER A 185 -9.08 11.67 -4.81
C SER A 185 -10.33 11.99 -5.63
N ALA A 186 -10.47 13.25 -6.07
CA ALA A 186 -11.55 13.67 -6.96
C ALA A 186 -11.54 12.98 -8.33
N LYS A 187 -10.42 12.37 -8.75
CA LYS A 187 -10.28 11.66 -10.03
C LYS A 187 -10.81 10.23 -9.98
N GLU A 188 -11.02 9.70 -8.78
CA GLU A 188 -11.44 8.32 -8.58
C GLU A 188 -12.97 8.22 -8.56
N PRO A 189 -13.55 7.20 -9.22
CA PRO A 189 -14.98 6.96 -9.17
C PRO A 189 -15.46 6.70 -7.75
N ASP A 190 -16.72 7.08 -7.49
CA ASP A 190 -17.40 6.86 -6.22
C ASP A 190 -17.95 5.43 -6.12
N GLU A 191 -17.06 4.46 -6.23
CA GLU A 191 -17.36 3.04 -6.15
C GLU A 191 -16.34 2.31 -5.27
N ILE A 192 -16.76 1.18 -4.70
CA ILE A 192 -15.92 0.38 -3.81
C ILE A 192 -15.43 -0.94 -4.44
N GLN A 193 -15.95 -1.29 -5.62
CA GLN A 193 -15.48 -2.46 -6.36
C GLN A 193 -14.04 -2.28 -6.86
N ASN A 194 -13.26 -3.34 -6.78
CA ASN A 194 -11.82 -3.33 -7.02
C ASN A 194 -11.08 -2.26 -6.19
N ARG A 195 -11.48 -2.03 -4.93
CA ARG A 195 -10.81 -1.10 -4.01
C ARG A 195 -10.36 -1.74 -2.72
N ASN A 196 -9.33 -1.15 -2.13
CA ASN A 196 -8.99 -1.33 -0.73
C ASN A 196 -9.73 -0.31 0.14
N SER A 197 -10.06 -0.75 1.36
CA SER A 197 -10.69 0.06 2.41
C SER A 197 -10.36 -0.53 3.78
N GLY A 198 -10.37 0.28 4.83
CA GLY A 198 -10.22 -0.19 6.20
C GLY A 198 -11.52 -0.18 6.97
N ASP A 199 -11.62 -0.95 8.06
CA ASP A 199 -12.49 -0.54 9.17
C ASP A 199 -11.94 0.73 9.84
N ALA A 200 -12.65 1.28 10.84
CA ALA A 200 -12.26 2.57 11.43
C ALA A 200 -10.82 2.56 11.98
N LEU A 201 -10.40 1.46 12.61
CA LEU A 201 -9.03 1.31 13.15
C LEU A 201 -8.02 1.02 12.03
N GLY A 202 -8.40 0.19 11.06
CA GLY A 202 -7.57 -0.17 9.93
C GLY A 202 -7.22 1.07 9.12
N ASP A 203 -8.21 1.89 8.78
CA ASP A 203 -7.97 3.10 7.98
C ASP A 203 -7.13 4.14 8.76
N MET A 204 -7.09 4.10 10.11
CA MET A 204 -6.15 4.92 10.88
C MET A 204 -4.69 4.56 10.57
N ALA A 205 -4.39 3.31 10.24
CA ALA A 205 -3.04 2.94 9.82
C ALA A 205 -2.60 3.80 8.62
N PHE A 206 -3.47 3.92 7.62
CA PHE A 206 -3.22 4.71 6.43
C PHE A 206 -3.25 6.21 6.73
N LEU A 207 -4.32 6.69 7.36
CA LEU A 207 -4.57 8.12 7.62
C LEU A 207 -3.55 8.73 8.59
N CYS A 208 -3.08 7.97 9.59
CA CYS A 208 -2.08 8.41 10.57
C CYS A 208 -0.63 8.08 10.16
N GLY A 209 -0.41 7.06 9.33
CA GLY A 209 0.93 6.69 8.84
C GLY A 209 1.44 7.60 7.72
N GLU A 210 0.53 8.18 6.95
CA GLU A 210 0.85 9.18 5.94
C GLU A 210 0.92 10.59 6.55
N THR A 211 1.82 11.44 6.03
CA THR A 211 1.95 12.85 6.46
C THR A 211 0.67 13.60 6.11
N ALA A 212 -0.24 13.59 7.09
CA ALA A 212 -1.68 13.81 7.05
C ALA A 212 -2.23 15.13 6.47
N GLY A 213 -1.39 15.99 5.89
CA GLY A 213 -1.82 17.29 5.38
C GLY A 213 -1.84 17.39 3.86
N GLN A 214 -0.74 17.04 3.18
CA GLN A 214 -0.56 17.46 1.79
C GLN A 214 -1.20 16.53 0.77
N MET A 215 -1.33 15.24 1.08
CA MET A 215 -1.91 14.25 0.15
C MET A 215 -3.43 14.32 0.07
N TYR A 216 -4.07 14.97 1.05
CA TYR A 216 -5.53 14.91 1.20
C TYR A 216 -6.26 16.17 0.75
N ASN A 217 -5.52 17.15 0.21
CA ASN A 217 -6.16 18.32 -0.38
C ASN A 217 -7.02 17.90 -1.58
N GLY A 218 -8.31 18.25 -1.54
CA GLY A 218 -9.29 17.84 -2.55
C GLY A 218 -9.68 16.36 -2.51
N SER A 219 -9.30 15.63 -1.45
CA SER A 219 -9.75 14.24 -1.24
C SER A 219 -11.04 14.17 -0.44
N VAL A 220 -11.78 13.09 -0.65
CA VAL A 220 -13.04 12.77 0.02
C VAL A 220 -12.87 11.46 0.78
N ILE A 221 -13.46 11.39 1.97
CA ILE A 221 -13.53 10.16 2.76
C ILE A 221 -14.98 9.70 2.75
N THR A 222 -15.20 8.46 2.34
CA THR A 222 -16.53 7.87 2.25
C THR A 222 -16.68 6.72 3.25
N HIS A 223 -17.78 6.75 4.02
CA HIS A 223 -18.25 5.63 4.82
C HIS A 223 -19.12 4.73 3.95
N TRP A 224 -18.69 3.49 3.79
CA TRP A 224 -19.41 2.44 3.11
C TRP A 224 -19.94 1.43 4.11
N ARG A 225 -21.12 0.89 3.80
CA ARG A 225 -21.65 -0.30 4.47
C ARG A 225 -21.88 -1.37 3.42
N LEU A 226 -21.41 -2.58 3.68
CA LEU A 226 -21.64 -3.72 2.80
C LEU A 226 -21.75 -5.01 3.61
N THR A 227 -22.17 -6.07 2.95
CA THR A 227 -22.27 -7.41 3.52
C THR A 227 -21.22 -8.31 2.86
N ALA A 228 -20.50 -9.11 3.65
CA ALA A 228 -19.40 -9.95 3.16
C ALA A 228 -19.37 -11.32 3.87
N ASN A 229 -18.92 -12.33 3.14
CA ASN A 229 -18.60 -13.65 3.67
C ASN A 229 -17.28 -13.58 4.44
N THR A 230 -17.24 -14.15 5.65
CA THR A 230 -16.06 -14.14 6.53
C THR A 230 -15.03 -15.24 6.23
N SER A 231 -15.25 -16.03 5.19
CA SER A 231 -14.23 -16.91 4.58
C SER A 231 -13.16 -16.06 3.87
N TRP A 232 -12.49 -15.18 4.63
CA TRP A 232 -11.57 -14.17 4.12
C TRP A 232 -10.44 -14.83 3.32
N GLY A 233 -10.21 -14.31 2.12
CA GLY A 233 -9.08 -14.69 1.30
C GLY A 233 -7.84 -13.84 1.58
N GLN A 234 -6.78 -14.11 0.82
CA GLN A 234 -5.59 -13.27 0.84
C GLN A 234 -5.93 -11.84 0.37
N TYR A 235 -5.48 -10.85 1.14
CA TYR A 235 -5.57 -9.44 0.75
C TYR A 235 -4.86 -9.15 -0.57
N ALA A 236 -5.55 -8.39 -1.44
CA ALA A 236 -5.06 -7.92 -2.73
C ALA A 236 -4.80 -6.41 -2.69
N TYR A 237 -3.85 -5.93 -3.51
CA TYR A 237 -3.72 -4.51 -3.79
C TYR A 237 -4.75 -4.10 -4.84
N CYS A 238 -5.85 -3.51 -4.39
CA CYS A 238 -6.98 -3.06 -5.18
C CYS A 238 -6.94 -1.53 -5.34
N VAL A 239 -6.40 -1.07 -6.46
CA VAL A 239 -5.96 0.31 -6.68
C VAL A 239 -6.55 0.90 -7.96
N TYR A 240 -6.51 2.23 -8.07
CA TYR A 240 -6.89 2.96 -9.27
C TYR A 240 -5.68 3.53 -9.97
N VAL A 241 -5.49 3.06 -11.20
CA VAL A 241 -4.30 3.35 -11.99
C VAL A 241 -4.78 3.58 -13.41
N ASP A 242 -4.31 4.67 -14.03
CA ASP A 242 -4.61 5.01 -15.42
C ASP A 242 -6.11 5.03 -15.79
N GLY A 243 -6.97 5.39 -14.83
CA GLY A 243 -8.42 5.47 -15.05
C GLY A 243 -9.18 4.17 -14.77
N GLU A 244 -8.52 3.11 -14.33
CA GLU A 244 -9.13 1.80 -14.12
C GLU A 244 -8.92 1.28 -12.69
N ASN A 245 -9.93 0.60 -12.15
CA ASN A 245 -9.85 -0.09 -10.87
C ASN A 245 -9.33 -1.52 -11.08
N THR A 246 -8.16 -1.86 -10.52
CA THR A 246 -7.52 -3.16 -10.68
C THR A 246 -7.17 -3.78 -9.33
N CYS A 247 -7.26 -5.10 -9.21
CA CYS A 247 -6.86 -5.86 -8.03
C CYS A 247 -5.73 -6.83 -8.37
N LEU A 248 -4.63 -6.73 -7.63
CA LEU A 248 -3.41 -7.52 -7.86
C LEU A 248 -3.04 -8.33 -6.62
N GLY A 249 -2.54 -9.56 -6.84
CA GLY A 249 -2.00 -10.39 -5.76
C GLY A 249 -3.04 -10.93 -4.77
N GLY A 250 -4.31 -11.07 -5.18
CA GLY A 250 -5.41 -11.52 -4.32
C GLY A 250 -5.92 -12.93 -4.60
N THR A 251 -7.06 -13.25 -3.98
CA THR A 251 -7.83 -14.49 -4.14
C THR A 251 -9.07 -14.26 -5.03
N ASP A 252 -8.88 -13.94 -6.31
CA ASP A 252 -9.90 -13.72 -7.35
C ASP A 252 -11.25 -13.12 -6.87
N ARG A 253 -12.16 -13.95 -6.35
CA ARG A 253 -13.51 -13.56 -5.89
C ARG A 253 -13.65 -13.29 -4.40
N LEU A 254 -12.76 -13.75 -3.54
CA LEU A 254 -12.94 -13.62 -2.09
C LEU A 254 -12.64 -12.19 -1.64
N VAL A 255 -13.36 -11.71 -0.62
CA VAL A 255 -12.92 -10.51 0.09
C VAL A 255 -11.61 -10.87 0.79
N GLY A 256 -10.55 -10.20 0.38
CA GLY A 256 -9.25 -10.34 1.00
C GLY A 256 -9.20 -9.52 2.28
N ARG A 257 -8.50 -10.02 3.30
CA ARG A 257 -8.36 -9.33 4.58
C ARG A 257 -6.92 -9.38 5.07
N GLU A 258 -6.47 -8.27 5.64
CA GLU A 258 -5.22 -8.18 6.39
C GLU A 258 -5.38 -7.22 7.57
N SER A 259 -4.47 -7.30 8.53
CA SER A 259 -4.26 -6.26 9.53
C SER A 259 -3.68 -4.99 8.88
N GLY A 260 -3.83 -3.82 9.51
CA GLY A 260 -3.23 -2.59 8.99
C GLY A 260 -1.74 -2.76 8.65
N PHE A 261 -1.35 -2.57 7.38
CA PHE A 261 0.00 -2.86 6.85
C PHE A 261 0.55 -4.27 7.10
N GLY A 262 -0.29 -5.24 7.48
CA GLY A 262 0.14 -6.57 7.88
C GLY A 262 0.88 -6.63 9.22
N LEU A 263 0.72 -5.62 10.08
CA LEU A 263 1.44 -5.45 11.36
C LEU A 263 0.68 -5.95 12.60
N GLY A 264 -0.51 -6.53 12.40
CA GLY A 264 -1.27 -7.16 13.48
C GLY A 264 -0.53 -8.35 14.08
N SER A 265 -0.89 -8.73 15.30
CA SER A 265 -0.28 -9.87 16.02
C SER A 265 -0.66 -11.25 15.47
N GLY A 266 -1.59 -11.31 14.53
CA GLY A 266 -2.14 -12.55 13.98
C GLY A 266 -1.28 -13.19 12.87
N PRO A 267 -1.34 -14.52 12.70
CA PRO A 267 -0.67 -15.21 11.60
C PRO A 267 -1.16 -14.71 10.23
N LEU A 268 -0.34 -14.94 9.20
CA LEU A 268 -0.66 -14.56 7.81
C LEU A 268 -1.13 -13.10 7.70
N GLN A 269 -0.42 -12.18 8.37
CA GLN A 269 -0.74 -10.76 8.41
C GLN A 269 -2.14 -10.45 8.96
N GLY A 270 -2.68 -11.31 9.84
CA GLY A 270 -3.99 -11.11 10.44
C GLY A 270 -5.17 -11.42 9.52
N GLN A 271 -4.97 -12.15 8.42
CA GLN A 271 -6.06 -12.56 7.51
C GLN A 271 -7.25 -13.17 8.27
N CYS A 272 -6.94 -14.06 9.23
CA CYS A 272 -7.92 -14.83 9.99
C CYS A 272 -7.96 -14.47 11.49
N SER A 273 -7.44 -13.32 11.90
CA SER A 273 -7.36 -12.89 13.30
C SER A 273 -8.28 -11.72 13.58
N GLU A 274 -8.62 -11.40 14.83
CA GLU A 274 -9.54 -10.28 15.12
C GLU A 274 -8.98 -8.91 14.69
N ASN A 275 -7.65 -8.74 14.71
CA ASN A 275 -6.94 -7.48 14.42
C ASN A 275 -7.38 -6.32 15.31
N ALA A 276 -7.76 -6.58 16.57
CA ALA A 276 -8.25 -5.57 17.52
C ALA A 276 -7.24 -4.46 17.85
N ASP A 277 -5.96 -4.69 17.57
CA ASP A 277 -4.83 -3.81 17.87
C ASP A 277 -4.48 -2.84 16.73
N CYS A 278 -4.89 -3.12 15.49
CA CYS A 278 -4.50 -2.34 14.32
C CYS A 278 -5.63 -2.18 13.29
N GLY A 279 -6.79 -2.79 13.56
CA GLY A 279 -7.90 -2.89 12.64
C GLY A 279 -7.62 -3.76 11.42
N SER A 280 -8.62 -3.87 10.56
CA SER A 280 -8.56 -4.67 9.34
C SER A 280 -8.61 -3.80 8.10
N TRP A 281 -7.80 -4.16 7.12
CA TRP A 281 -7.94 -3.75 5.73
C TRP A 281 -8.62 -4.86 4.93
N PHE A 282 -9.39 -4.44 3.95
CA PHE A 282 -10.18 -5.29 3.08
C PHE A 282 -9.88 -4.97 1.63
N SER A 283 -9.75 -5.99 0.81
CA SER A 283 -9.69 -5.88 -0.65
C SER A 283 -10.97 -6.43 -1.25
N LEU A 284 -11.67 -5.63 -2.04
CA LEU A 284 -13.03 -5.92 -2.53
C LEU A 284 -13.01 -6.16 -4.04
N PRO A 285 -12.60 -7.36 -4.52
CA PRO A 285 -12.55 -7.62 -5.95
C PRO A 285 -13.96 -7.62 -6.56
N ALA A 286 -14.12 -6.95 -7.69
CA ALA A 286 -15.38 -6.87 -8.43
C ALA A 286 -15.92 -8.25 -8.82
N ALA A 287 -15.03 -9.22 -9.10
CA ALA A 287 -15.40 -10.59 -9.40
C ALA A 287 -16.12 -11.32 -8.25
N GLY A 288 -15.96 -10.81 -7.01
CA GLY A 288 -16.65 -11.29 -5.82
C GLY A 288 -18.00 -10.63 -5.55
N GLN A 289 -18.36 -9.58 -6.27
CA GLN A 289 -19.55 -8.79 -5.97
C GLN A 289 -20.84 -9.53 -6.37
N CYS A 290 -21.79 -9.60 -5.45
CA CYS A 290 -23.12 -10.11 -5.68
C CYS A 290 -23.93 -9.13 -6.51
N ARG A 291 -24.82 -9.66 -7.35
CA ARG A 291 -25.76 -8.82 -8.10
C ARG A 291 -26.73 -8.12 -7.14
N PRO A 292 -27.33 -6.98 -7.53
CA PRO A 292 -28.38 -6.35 -6.73
C PRO A 292 -29.49 -7.35 -6.36
N GLY A 293 -29.78 -7.48 -5.06
CA GLY A 293 -30.79 -8.41 -4.53
C GLY A 293 -30.31 -9.86 -4.31
N GLU A 294 -29.12 -10.22 -4.78
CA GLU A 294 -28.53 -11.54 -4.53
C GLU A 294 -27.96 -11.65 -3.10
N THR A 295 -28.08 -12.83 -2.49
CA THR A 295 -27.59 -13.08 -1.13
C THR A 295 -26.11 -13.42 -1.16
N VAL A 296 -25.32 -12.85 -0.26
CA VAL A 296 -23.90 -13.16 -0.15
C VAL A 296 -23.68 -14.65 0.15
N GLY A 297 -22.76 -15.27 -0.59
CA GLY A 297 -22.48 -16.71 -0.52
C GLY A 297 -23.22 -17.55 -1.56
N THR A 298 -24.13 -16.97 -2.34
CA THR A 298 -24.76 -17.66 -3.49
C THR A 298 -24.00 -17.40 -4.78
N SER A 299 -24.09 -18.34 -5.75
CA SER A 299 -23.47 -18.21 -7.09
C SER A 299 -21.96 -17.87 -7.10
N GLY A 300 -21.26 -18.13 -5.99
CA GLY A 300 -19.85 -17.81 -5.81
C GLY A 300 -19.55 -16.33 -5.60
N CYS A 301 -20.54 -15.47 -5.34
CA CYS A 301 -20.31 -14.11 -4.87
C CYS A 301 -20.06 -14.09 -3.35
N THR A 302 -19.22 -13.16 -2.90
CA THR A 302 -18.63 -13.16 -1.56
C THR A 302 -18.87 -11.85 -0.81
N TRP A 303 -19.34 -10.80 -1.50
CA TRP A 303 -19.76 -9.55 -0.89
C TRP A 303 -20.81 -8.84 -1.74
N GLY A 304 -21.64 -8.00 -1.13
CA GLY A 304 -22.72 -7.32 -1.84
C GLY A 304 -23.41 -6.27 -0.97
N GLY A 305 -24.45 -5.65 -1.53
CA GLY A 305 -25.24 -4.64 -0.81
C GLY A 305 -24.44 -3.40 -0.40
N ALA A 306 -23.35 -3.10 -1.12
CA ALA A 306 -22.50 -1.95 -0.84
C ALA A 306 -23.27 -0.65 -1.07
N VAL A 307 -23.31 0.20 -0.04
CA VAL A 307 -23.91 1.52 -0.09
C VAL A 307 -22.94 2.54 0.50
N ALA A 308 -22.69 3.62 -0.24
CA ALA A 308 -22.05 4.81 0.30
C ALA A 308 -23.07 5.48 1.22
N LEU A 309 -22.81 5.46 2.53
CA LEU A 309 -23.68 6.08 3.52
C LEU A 309 -23.45 7.60 3.55
N ARG A 310 -22.19 8.01 3.49
CA ARG A 310 -21.82 9.42 3.61
C ARG A 310 -20.40 9.70 3.15
N SER A 311 -20.19 10.88 2.59
CA SER A 311 -18.88 11.37 2.14
C SER A 311 -18.60 12.73 2.77
N ILE A 312 -17.37 12.96 3.23
CA ILE A 312 -16.91 14.24 3.79
C ILE A 312 -15.59 14.66 3.16
N ALA A 313 -15.31 15.96 3.15
CA ALA A 313 -14.00 16.45 2.72
C ALA A 313 -12.93 16.01 3.73
N ALA A 314 -11.81 15.47 3.26
CA ALA A 314 -10.72 15.03 4.13
C ALA A 314 -10.15 16.19 4.96
N SER A 315 -10.13 17.42 4.41
CA SER A 315 -9.69 18.63 5.13
C SER A 315 -10.51 18.89 6.39
N CYS A 316 -11.82 18.64 6.38
CA CYS A 316 -12.63 18.79 7.60
C CYS A 316 -12.14 17.83 8.70
N LEU A 317 -11.87 16.58 8.35
CA LEU A 317 -11.41 15.57 9.30
C LEU A 317 -10.04 15.93 9.88
N PHE A 318 -9.07 16.29 9.03
CA PHE A 318 -7.70 16.57 9.47
C PHE A 318 -7.55 17.92 10.16
N GLU A 319 -8.17 18.98 9.63
CA GLU A 319 -7.97 20.35 10.10
C GLU A 319 -8.99 20.75 11.17
N GLN A 320 -10.28 20.45 10.96
CA GLN A 320 -11.35 20.91 11.85
C GLN A 320 -11.64 19.92 12.98
N ARG A 321 -11.48 18.61 12.71
CA ARG A 321 -11.64 17.54 13.73
C ARG A 321 -10.34 17.09 14.35
N LEU A 322 -9.23 17.76 14.00
CA LEU A 322 -7.92 17.57 14.61
C LEU A 322 -7.42 16.12 14.54
N LEU A 323 -7.81 15.37 13.50
CA LEU A 323 -7.37 13.98 13.35
C LEU A 323 -5.84 13.89 13.32
N ALA A 324 -5.16 14.80 12.62
CA ALA A 324 -3.70 14.82 12.55
C ALA A 324 -3.06 14.92 13.94
N ALA A 325 -3.56 15.83 14.79
CA ALA A 325 -3.06 15.98 16.16
C ALA A 325 -3.40 14.78 17.06
N SER A 326 -4.48 14.06 16.78
CA SER A 326 -4.80 12.79 17.45
C SER A 326 -3.83 11.68 17.03
N CYS A 327 -3.60 11.52 15.73
CA CYS A 327 -2.65 10.57 15.16
C CYS A 327 -1.24 10.75 15.76
N GLU A 328 -0.73 11.98 15.86
CA GLU A 328 0.57 12.26 16.46
C GLU A 328 0.68 11.80 17.91
N ARG A 329 -0.40 11.91 18.69
CA ARG A 329 -0.42 11.47 20.11
C ARG A 329 -0.48 9.96 20.26
N GLU A 330 -1.14 9.29 19.32
CA GLU A 330 -1.33 7.83 19.28
C GLU A 330 -0.25 7.11 18.46
N PHE A 331 0.66 7.82 17.78
CA PHE A 331 1.74 7.21 17.01
C PHE A 331 2.61 6.31 17.90
N GLY A 332 2.83 5.06 17.45
CA GLY A 332 3.49 4.02 18.23
C GLY A 332 2.67 3.51 19.43
N LYS A 333 1.36 3.79 19.47
CA LYS A 333 0.43 3.42 20.55
C LYS A 333 -0.89 2.91 19.96
N ALA A 334 -0.83 1.79 19.26
CA ALA A 334 -1.99 1.01 18.86
C ALA A 334 -3.04 0.91 19.99
N PRO A 335 -4.36 0.95 19.69
CA PRO A 335 -4.95 0.80 18.36
C PRO A 335 -5.43 2.09 17.66
N PHE A 336 -4.89 3.28 17.95
CA PHE A 336 -5.41 4.56 17.41
C PHE A 336 -6.92 4.78 17.70
N ALA A 337 -7.42 4.27 18.84
CA ALA A 337 -8.83 4.26 19.16
C ALA A 337 -9.46 5.67 19.18
N ARG A 338 -8.73 6.68 19.66
CA ARG A 338 -9.27 8.06 19.65
C ARG A 338 -9.39 8.60 18.23
N SER A 339 -8.38 8.36 17.41
CA SER A 339 -8.36 8.81 16.01
C SER A 339 -9.48 8.13 15.20
N ALA A 340 -9.71 6.82 15.41
CA ALA A 340 -10.84 6.10 14.81
C ALA A 340 -12.19 6.69 15.24
N ALA A 341 -12.37 6.98 16.53
CA ALA A 341 -13.60 7.60 17.03
C ALA A 341 -13.86 9.00 16.42
N ILE A 342 -12.81 9.78 16.13
CA ILE A 342 -12.91 11.06 15.42
C ILE A 342 -13.42 10.84 13.99
N LEU A 343 -12.87 9.86 13.26
CA LEU A 343 -13.33 9.50 11.92
C LEU A 343 -14.81 9.10 11.92
N GLU A 344 -15.20 8.22 12.83
CA GLU A 344 -16.59 7.77 12.97
C GLU A 344 -17.55 8.92 13.29
N ALA A 345 -17.21 9.78 14.26
CA ALA A 345 -18.03 10.93 14.62
C ALA A 345 -18.19 11.92 13.46
N ALA A 346 -17.11 12.18 12.72
CA ALA A 346 -17.13 13.07 11.56
C ALA A 346 -18.08 12.58 10.46
N LEU A 347 -18.14 11.26 10.25
CA LEU A 347 -19.02 10.61 9.26
C LEU A 347 -20.42 10.31 9.81
N ALA A 348 -20.63 10.24 11.12
CA ALA A 348 -21.95 9.98 11.71
C ALA A 348 -22.90 11.20 11.67
N SER A 349 -22.38 12.42 11.58
CA SER A 349 -23.19 13.65 11.65
C SER A 349 -22.63 14.78 10.79
N SER A 350 -23.49 15.68 10.30
CA SER A 350 -23.08 16.95 9.66
C SER A 350 -22.90 18.09 10.66
N ASP A 351 -23.32 17.89 11.90
CA ASP A 351 -23.31 18.89 12.98
C ASP A 351 -21.90 19.01 13.61
N PRO A 352 -21.23 20.16 13.45
CA PRO A 352 -19.91 20.41 14.02
C PRO A 352 -19.83 20.26 15.54
N ASP A 353 -20.91 20.56 16.26
CA ASP A 353 -20.93 20.52 17.72
C ASP A 353 -20.99 19.08 18.24
N LYS A 354 -21.37 18.13 17.38
CA LYS A 354 -21.32 16.68 17.63
C LYS A 354 -20.06 16.02 17.07
N GLY A 355 -19.08 16.80 16.62
CA GLY A 355 -17.87 16.30 15.97
C GLY A 355 -18.06 15.93 14.50
N GLY A 356 -19.20 16.29 13.90
CA GLY A 356 -19.56 15.99 12.51
C GLY A 356 -18.83 16.86 11.49
N CYS A 357 -18.67 16.37 10.26
CA CYS A 357 -18.18 17.16 9.12
C CYS A 357 -19.30 17.39 8.11
N PRO A 358 -19.43 18.55 7.44
CA PRO A 358 -20.42 18.71 6.38
C PRO A 358 -20.24 17.68 5.27
N ASP A 359 -21.33 17.33 4.59
CA ASP A 359 -21.28 16.44 3.43
C ASP A 359 -20.38 17.05 2.36
N ALA A 360 -19.47 16.24 1.83
CA ALA A 360 -18.79 16.61 0.59
C ALA A 360 -19.86 16.57 -0.50
N PHE A 361 -20.34 17.75 -0.92
CA PHE A 361 -21.09 17.85 -2.14
C PHE A 361 -20.23 17.24 -3.25
N THR A 362 -20.74 16.24 -3.95
CA THR A 362 -20.21 15.83 -5.25
C THR A 362 -20.47 16.98 -6.21
N THR A 363 -19.66 18.04 -6.12
CA THR A 363 -19.78 19.29 -6.89
C THR A 363 -19.62 19.09 -8.40
N LEU A 364 -19.51 17.85 -8.88
CA LEU A 364 -19.38 17.53 -10.30
C LEU A 364 -20.67 17.78 -11.10
N GLU A 365 -21.85 17.77 -10.48
CA GLU A 365 -23.09 18.09 -11.20
C GLU A 365 -23.59 19.53 -11.01
N GLN A 366 -23.19 20.23 -9.95
CA GLN A 366 -23.83 21.51 -9.60
C GLN A 366 -23.10 22.78 -10.06
N THR A 367 -21.81 22.75 -10.41
CA THR A 367 -21.15 23.97 -10.87
C THR A 367 -21.11 24.15 -12.37
N GLY A 368 -21.25 23.10 -13.20
CA GLY A 368 -21.20 23.22 -14.67
C GLY A 368 -19.96 23.97 -15.20
N GLN A 369 -18.97 24.21 -14.33
CA GLN A 369 -17.75 24.92 -14.63
C GLN A 369 -16.70 23.84 -14.76
N LEU A 370 -16.42 23.48 -16.02
CA LEU A 370 -15.12 22.94 -16.38
C LEU A 370 -14.06 23.91 -15.84
N LEU A 371 -13.45 23.54 -14.72
CA LEU A 371 -12.13 24.03 -14.37
C LEU A 371 -11.16 23.36 -15.36
N VAL A 372 -11.00 24.01 -16.51
CA VAL A 372 -9.84 23.80 -17.37
C VAL A 372 -8.65 24.31 -16.57
N VAL A 373 -7.80 23.38 -16.12
CA VAL A 373 -6.43 23.69 -15.70
C VAL A 373 -5.55 23.62 -16.93
#